data_AF-A0A3P7IRY4-F1
#
_entry.id   AF-A0A3P7IRY4-F1
#
_cell.length_a   1.000
_cell.length_b   1.000
_cell.length_c   1.000
_cell.angle_alpha   90.00
_cell.angle_beta   90.00
_cell.angle_gamma   90.00
#
_symmetry.space_group_name_H-M   'P 1'
#
loop_
_entity.id
_entity.type
_entity.pdbx_description
1 polymer ?
#
loop_
_entity_poly.entity_id
_entity_poly.type
_entity_poly.pdbx_seq_one_letter_code
_entity_poly.pdbx_strand_id
1 'polypeptide(L)'
;MYRICLIYQMPFAQGGIIAAGVFLIMVALLGMYGTKHQHQVALFFYMVILTCVFIIQFIVAVVCLGNVSEDSLEELVTSGWTRSDNAVRWDAQKAFTCCGLDHEDMLKQDCRKLPCWNSCEPCLPVIVEATSNNLARVGLLGLFFSFSEVIGVWLTYQFRNTRDPNIDPDALFL
;
A
#
# COMPACT_ATOMS: atom_id res chain seq x y z
N MET A 1 -11.17 -2.12 21.52
CA MET A 1 -10.26 -1.05 21.99
C MET A 1 -8.78 -1.41 21.83
N TYR A 2 -8.33 -2.64 22.13
CA TYR A 2 -6.91 -3.03 22.02
C TYR A 2 -6.30 -3.07 20.60
N ARG A 3 -7.13 -3.28 19.56
CA ARG A 3 -6.68 -3.26 18.15
C ARG A 3 -6.27 -1.86 17.65
N ILE A 4 -6.84 -0.80 18.22
CA ILE A 4 -6.52 0.60 17.86
C ILE A 4 -5.16 1.00 18.45
N CYS A 5 -4.78 0.44 19.61
CA CYS A 5 -3.50 0.73 20.26
C CYS A 5 -2.31 0.04 19.58
N LEU A 6 -2.51 -1.14 18.94
CA LEU A 6 -1.47 -1.84 18.18
C LEU A 6 -1.16 -1.17 16.83
N ILE A 7 -2.17 -0.58 16.17
CA ILE A 7 -1.96 0.29 15.01
C ILE A 7 -1.13 1.52 15.40
N TYR A 8 -1.18 1.93 16.67
CA TYR A 8 -0.47 3.09 17.21
C TYR A 8 1.04 2.92 17.43
N GLN A 9 1.57 1.69 17.34
CA GLN A 9 2.95 1.39 17.79
C GLN A 9 3.96 1.14 16.65
N MET A 10 3.54 1.17 15.38
CA MET A 10 4.44 1.12 14.22
C MET A 10 4.58 2.53 13.61
N PRO A 11 5.44 3.41 14.16
CA PRO A 11 5.52 4.82 13.74
C PRO A 11 5.82 4.99 12.25
N PHE A 12 6.53 4.03 11.64
CA PHE A 12 6.88 4.06 10.23
C PHE A 12 5.67 3.87 9.29
N ALA A 13 4.78 2.93 9.59
CA ALA A 13 3.64 2.63 8.73
C ALA A 13 2.62 3.78 8.70
N GLN A 14 2.46 4.50 9.82
CA GLN A 14 1.56 5.64 9.90
C GLN A 14 2.02 6.83 9.07
N GLY A 15 3.33 7.11 9.08
CA GLY A 15 3.91 8.21 8.28
C GLY A 15 3.66 8.02 6.79
N GLY A 16 3.77 6.79 6.29
CA GLY A 16 3.49 6.46 4.90
C GLY A 16 2.04 6.73 4.48
N ILE A 17 1.07 6.29 5.29
CA ILE A 17 -0.36 6.50 5.00
C ILE A 17 -0.72 7.99 5.01
N ILE A 18 -0.21 8.74 5.99
CA ILE A 18 -0.47 10.18 6.10
C ILE A 18 0.16 10.93 4.92
N ALA A 19 1.43 10.64 4.60
CA ALA A 19 2.13 11.26 3.48
C ALA A 19 1.46 10.96 2.13
N ALA A 20 1.03 9.70 1.92
CA ALA A 20 0.26 9.32 0.74
C ALA A 20 -1.06 10.09 0.66
N GLY A 21 -1.78 10.24 1.78
CA GLY A 21 -3.02 11.02 1.83
C GLY A 21 -2.82 12.49 1.44
N VAL A 22 -1.79 13.15 2.00
CA VAL A 22 -1.46 14.55 1.65
C VAL A 22 -1.07 14.68 0.18
N PHE A 23 -0.28 13.75 -0.34
CA PHE A 23 0.12 13.72 -1.75
C PHE A 23 -1.09 13.58 -2.68
N LEU A 24 -2.02 12.66 -2.39
CA LEU A 24 -3.22 12.46 -3.19
C LEU A 24 -4.13 13.69 -3.19
N ILE A 25 -4.22 14.42 -2.07
CA ILE A 25 -4.95 15.70 -2.01
C ILE A 25 -4.31 16.73 -2.93
N MET A 26 -2.98 16.87 -2.94
CA MET A 26 -2.29 17.80 -3.84
C MET A 26 -2.52 17.44 -5.32
N VAL A 27 -2.46 16.15 -5.67
CA VAL A 27 -2.73 15.67 -7.03
C VAL A 27 -4.18 15.96 -7.44
N ALA A 28 -5.15 15.77 -6.54
CA ALA A 28 -6.55 16.09 -6.78
C ALA A 28 -6.77 17.59 -7.02
N LEU A 29 -6.13 18.46 -6.22
CA LEU A 29 -6.17 19.91 -6.42
C LEU A 29 -5.55 20.32 -7.75
N LEU A 30 -4.42 19.71 -8.14
CA LEU A 30 -3.76 19.94 -9.42
C LEU A 30 -4.67 19.55 -10.60
N GLY A 31 -5.35 18.41 -10.51
CA GLY A 31 -6.33 17.95 -11.50
C GLY A 31 -7.51 18.93 -11.63
N MET A 32 -8.11 19.36 -10.52
CA MET A 32 -9.20 20.34 -10.54
C MET A 32 -8.76 21.70 -11.11
N TYR A 33 -7.58 22.19 -10.72
CA TYR A 33 -7.01 23.44 -11.23
C TYR A 33 -6.75 23.36 -12.74
N GLY A 34 -6.14 22.26 -13.21
CA GLY A 34 -5.84 22.02 -14.62
C GLY A 34 -7.09 21.99 -15.50
N THR A 35 -8.18 21.36 -15.01
CA THR A 35 -9.45 21.31 -15.75
C THR A 35 -10.14 22.68 -15.82
N LYS A 36 -10.17 23.43 -14.71
CA LYS A 36 -10.87 24.72 -14.60
C LYS A 36 -10.20 25.84 -15.41
N HIS A 37 -8.88 26.00 -15.26
CA HIS A 37 -8.14 27.12 -15.86
C HIS A 37 -7.62 26.83 -17.28
N GLN A 38 -7.98 25.68 -17.86
CA GLN A 38 -7.45 25.19 -19.15
C GLN A 38 -5.91 25.21 -19.26
N HIS A 39 -5.20 25.15 -18.13
CA HIS A 39 -3.76 25.31 -18.12
C HIS A 39 -3.09 24.02 -18.62
N GLN A 40 -2.76 23.97 -19.92
CA GLN A 40 -2.27 22.76 -20.60
C GLN A 40 -1.04 22.12 -19.92
N VAL A 41 -0.17 22.95 -19.33
CA VAL A 41 1.03 22.49 -18.63
C VAL A 41 0.69 21.81 -17.29
N ALA A 42 -0.32 22.28 -16.56
CA ALA A 42 -0.71 21.67 -15.28
C ALA A 42 -1.29 20.27 -15.49
N LEU A 43 -2.07 20.12 -16.56
CA LEU A 43 -2.65 18.84 -16.95
C LEU A 43 -1.60 17.86 -17.52
N PHE A 44 -0.50 18.37 -18.07
CA PHE A 44 0.67 17.54 -18.42
C PHE A 44 1.33 16.96 -17.18
N PHE A 45 1.64 17.78 -16.18
CA PHE A 45 2.20 17.29 -14.92
C PHE A 45 1.27 16.28 -14.24
N TYR A 46 -0.04 16.52 -14.25
CA TYR A 46 -1.02 15.58 -13.74
C TYR A 46 -0.95 14.21 -14.44
N MET A 47 -0.91 14.15 -15.78
CA MET A 47 -0.78 12.87 -16.51
C MET A 47 0.54 12.15 -16.21
N VAL A 48 1.66 12.89 -16.12
CA VAL A 48 2.97 12.31 -15.79
C VAL A 48 2.93 11.71 -14.39
N ILE A 49 2.42 12.45 -13.40
CA ILE A 49 2.31 11.98 -12.01
C ILE A 49 1.42 10.73 -11.93
N LEU A 50 0.23 10.74 -12.55
CA LEU A 50 -0.64 9.58 -12.56
C LEU A 50 0.02 8.36 -13.21
N THR A 51 0.78 8.56 -14.27
CA THR A 51 1.49 7.47 -14.94
C THR A 51 2.61 6.90 -14.06
N CYS A 52 3.36 7.75 -13.35
CA CYS A 52 4.35 7.29 -12.38
C CYS A 52 3.71 6.50 -11.23
N VAL A 53 2.58 6.98 -10.71
CA VAL A 53 1.83 6.30 -9.65
C VAL A 53 1.33 4.93 -10.13
N PHE A 54 0.78 4.87 -11.35
CA PHE A 54 0.36 3.62 -11.99
C PHE A 54 1.49 2.59 -12.07
N ILE A 55 2.69 2.99 -12.52
CA ILE A 55 3.83 2.07 -12.61
C ILE A 55 4.19 1.52 -11.24
N ILE A 56 4.27 2.37 -10.21
CA ILE A 56 4.62 1.95 -8.85
C ILE A 56 3.56 0.98 -8.30
N GLN A 57 2.29 1.32 -8.43
CA GLN A 57 1.20 0.48 -7.93
C GLN A 57 1.13 -0.86 -8.65
N PHE A 58 1.31 -0.87 -9.97
CA PHE A 58 1.31 -2.10 -10.74
C PHE A 58 2.45 -3.03 -10.32
N ILE A 59 3.66 -2.49 -10.13
CA ILE A 59 4.80 -3.26 -9.61
C ILE A 59 4.50 -3.83 -8.23
N VAL A 60 4.03 -2.99 -7.29
CA VAL A 60 3.70 -3.43 -5.92
C VAL A 60 2.61 -4.51 -5.94
N ALA A 61 1.56 -4.33 -6.75
CA ALA A 61 0.48 -5.29 -6.85
C ALA A 61 0.94 -6.65 -7.40
N VAL A 62 1.79 -6.66 -8.42
CA VAL A 62 2.40 -7.88 -8.97
C VAL A 62 3.30 -8.56 -7.94
N VAL A 63 4.13 -7.80 -7.22
CA VAL A 63 4.98 -8.34 -6.15
C VAL A 63 4.13 -8.94 -5.02
N CYS A 64 3.07 -8.26 -4.58
CA CYS A 64 2.17 -8.77 -3.54
C CYS A 64 1.49 -10.06 -3.96
N LEU A 65 1.04 -10.18 -5.21
CA LEU A 65 0.44 -11.42 -5.73
C LEU A 65 1.46 -12.54 -5.93
N GLY A 66 2.70 -12.21 -6.31
CA GLY A 66 3.76 -13.19 -6.51
C GLY A 66 4.27 -13.82 -5.21
N ASN A 67 4.24 -13.08 -4.09
CA ASN A 67 4.69 -13.56 -2.78
C ASN A 67 3.60 -14.30 -1.99
N VAL A 68 2.49 -14.69 -2.63
CA VAL A 68 1.40 -15.45 -1.98
C VAL A 68 1.82 -16.89 -1.66
N SER A 69 2.90 -17.41 -2.28
CA SER A 69 3.47 -18.72 -1.96
C SER A 69 3.95 -18.79 -0.51
N GLU A 70 3.55 -19.87 0.19
CA GLU A 70 3.91 -20.10 1.60
C GLU A 70 5.43 -20.14 1.80
N ASP A 71 6.17 -20.89 0.98
CA ASP A 71 7.63 -21.01 1.09
C ASP A 71 8.37 -19.65 0.99
N SER A 72 7.95 -18.81 0.04
CA SER A 72 8.58 -17.49 -0.17
C SER A 72 8.28 -16.55 1.00
N LEU A 73 7.10 -16.67 1.58
CA LEU A 73 6.65 -15.83 2.67
C LEU A 73 7.23 -16.32 4.02
N GLU A 74 7.44 -17.62 4.20
CA GLU A 74 8.16 -18.21 5.34
C GLU A 74 9.59 -17.67 5.45
N GLU A 75 10.33 -17.59 4.34
CA GLU A 75 11.69 -17.03 4.32
C GLU A 75 11.68 -15.54 4.73
N LEU A 76 10.74 -14.77 4.18
CA LEU A 76 10.58 -13.35 4.50
C LEU A 76 10.22 -13.13 5.97
N VAL A 77 9.30 -13.93 6.52
CA VAL A 77 8.88 -13.84 7.92
C VAL A 77 10.02 -14.27 8.85
N THR A 78 10.75 -15.34 8.52
CA THR A 78 11.89 -15.81 9.32
C THR A 78 13.04 -14.79 9.33
N SER A 79 13.38 -14.23 8.17
CA SER A 79 14.36 -13.16 8.03
C SER A 79 13.93 -11.89 8.76
N GLY A 80 12.65 -11.53 8.67
CA GLY A 80 12.07 -10.40 9.40
C GLY A 80 12.09 -10.61 10.90
N TRP A 81 11.76 -11.81 11.37
CA TRP A 81 11.75 -12.16 12.79
C TRP A 81 13.15 -12.08 13.39
N THR A 82 14.14 -12.71 12.75
CA THR A 82 15.54 -12.71 13.22
C THR A 82 16.14 -11.31 13.32
N ARG A 83 15.79 -10.41 12.39
CA ARG A 83 16.22 -8.99 12.40
C ARG A 83 15.44 -8.11 13.37
N SER A 84 14.25 -8.53 13.80
CA SER A 84 13.39 -7.74 14.68
C SER A 84 13.80 -7.84 16.14
N ASP A 85 13.68 -6.74 16.87
CA ASP A 85 13.89 -6.69 18.31
C ASP A 85 12.79 -7.43 19.09
N ASN A 86 13.09 -7.83 20.33
CA ASN A 86 12.15 -8.53 21.20
C ASN A 86 10.83 -7.78 21.44
N ALA A 87 10.84 -6.44 21.43
CA ALA A 87 9.62 -5.63 21.55
C ALA A 87 8.70 -5.78 20.33
N VAL A 88 9.27 -5.77 19.12
CA VAL A 88 8.51 -5.93 17.86
C VAL A 88 7.97 -7.35 17.76
N ARG A 89 8.78 -8.36 18.12
CA ARG A 89 8.33 -9.76 18.18
C ARG A 89 7.16 -9.92 19.16
N TRP A 90 7.25 -9.30 20.35
CA TRP A 90 6.18 -9.32 21.34
C TRP A 90 4.87 -8.70 20.84
N ASP A 91 4.95 -7.56 20.15
CA ASP A 91 3.77 -6.92 19.55
C ASP A 91 3.16 -7.78 18.44
N ALA A 92 3.98 -8.44 17.63
CA ALA A 92 3.52 -9.41 16.63
C ALA A 92 2.81 -10.61 17.28
N GLN A 93 3.41 -11.21 18.31
CA GLN A 93 2.81 -12.31 19.07
C GLN A 93 1.43 -11.94 19.65
N LYS A 94 1.31 -10.72 20.20
CA LYS A 94 0.04 -10.20 20.71
C LYS A 94 -0.99 -9.93 19.60
N ALA A 95 -0.54 -9.45 18.44
CA ALA A 95 -1.42 -9.16 17.30
C ALA A 95 -1.97 -10.42 16.63
N PHE A 96 -1.14 -11.45 16.48
CA PHE A 96 -1.48 -12.72 15.83
C PHE A 96 -1.90 -13.82 16.82
N THR A 97 -1.88 -13.54 18.12
CA THR A 97 -2.25 -14.49 19.19
C THR A 97 -1.51 -15.83 19.09
N CYS A 98 -0.20 -15.76 18.89
CA CYS A 98 0.71 -16.90 18.70
C CYS A 98 1.96 -16.75 19.58
N CYS A 99 2.76 -17.79 19.76
CA CYS A 99 3.97 -17.73 20.60
C CYS A 99 5.19 -18.41 19.98
N GLY A 100 6.35 -17.73 20.01
CA GLY A 100 7.56 -18.19 19.34
C GLY A 100 7.43 -18.15 17.80
N LEU A 101 8.55 -18.09 17.08
CA LEU A 101 8.50 -18.25 15.62
C LEU A 101 8.13 -19.69 15.26
N ASP A 102 8.91 -20.62 15.82
CA ASP A 102 8.76 -22.06 15.73
C ASP A 102 8.66 -22.69 17.14
N HIS A 103 8.65 -24.02 17.21
CA HIS A 103 8.57 -24.73 18.49
C HIS A 103 9.82 -24.55 19.37
N GLU A 104 11.01 -24.37 18.78
CA GLU A 104 12.25 -24.19 19.57
C GLU A 104 12.28 -22.81 20.22
N ASP A 105 11.87 -21.78 19.49
CA ASP A 105 11.74 -20.41 20.00
C ASP A 105 10.62 -20.31 21.03
N MET A 106 9.53 -21.06 20.85
CA MET A 106 8.44 -21.12 21.81
C MET A 106 8.89 -21.63 23.20
N LEU A 107 9.85 -22.58 23.25
CA LEU A 107 10.41 -23.09 24.51
C LEU A 107 11.27 -22.05 25.25
N LYS A 108 11.83 -21.08 24.53
CA LYS A 108 12.69 -20.02 25.09
C LYS A 108 11.90 -18.80 25.55
N GLN A 109 10.66 -18.65 25.09
CA GLN A 109 9.82 -17.49 25.38
C GLN A 109 8.77 -17.75 26.47
N ASP A 110 8.44 -16.70 27.24
CA ASP A 110 7.38 -16.77 28.24
C ASP A 110 6.00 -16.43 27.63
N CYS A 111 5.29 -17.47 27.17
CA CYS A 111 3.95 -17.34 26.60
C CYS A 111 2.85 -17.05 27.64
N ARG A 112 3.15 -17.04 28.96
CA ARG A 112 2.15 -16.85 30.05
C ARG A 112 1.42 -15.53 30.00
N LYS A 113 2.08 -14.52 29.42
CA LYS A 113 1.56 -13.16 29.31
C LYS A 113 0.67 -12.95 28.07
N LEU A 114 0.53 -13.98 27.23
CA LEU A 114 -0.35 -13.94 26.07
C LEU A 114 -1.75 -14.47 26.39
N PRO A 115 -2.79 -13.98 25.68
CA PRO A 115 -4.15 -14.46 25.84
C PRO A 115 -4.34 -15.93 25.43
N CYS A 116 -3.43 -16.52 24.65
CA CYS A 116 -3.49 -17.91 24.19
C CYS A 116 -2.81 -18.93 25.12
N TRP A 117 -2.44 -18.55 26.36
CA TRP A 117 -1.52 -19.27 27.27
C TRP A 117 -1.42 -20.81 27.17
N ASN A 118 -2.54 -21.55 27.09
CA ASN A 118 -2.56 -23.03 27.08
C ASN A 118 -2.76 -23.67 25.69
N SER A 119 -2.93 -22.87 24.64
CA SER A 119 -3.21 -23.33 23.28
C SER A 119 -2.57 -22.41 22.22
N CYS A 120 -1.41 -21.82 22.52
CA CYS A 120 -0.68 -21.03 21.54
C CYS A 120 -0.03 -21.96 20.50
N GLU A 121 -0.20 -21.63 19.23
CA GLU A 121 0.52 -22.23 18.11
C GLU A 121 1.75 -21.36 17.76
N PRO A 122 2.78 -21.90 17.09
CA PRO A 122 3.88 -21.11 16.55
C PRO A 122 3.40 -19.99 15.63
N CYS A 123 4.10 -18.85 15.67
CA CYS A 123 3.73 -17.67 14.89
C CYS A 123 4.00 -17.81 13.39
N LEU A 124 4.96 -18.64 12.97
CA LEU A 124 5.32 -18.77 11.56
C LEU A 124 4.11 -19.13 10.67
N PRO A 125 3.38 -20.25 10.88
CA PRO A 125 2.24 -20.59 10.03
C PRO A 125 1.09 -19.58 10.15
N VAL A 126 0.85 -19.02 11.34
CA VAL A 126 -0.23 -18.04 11.57
C VAL A 126 0.03 -16.73 10.83
N ILE A 127 1.26 -16.23 10.87
CA ILE A 127 1.67 -15.01 10.18
C ILE A 127 1.68 -15.26 8.68
N VAL A 128 2.15 -16.42 8.23
CA VAL A 128 2.26 -16.74 6.81
C VAL A 128 0.87 -16.77 6.15
N GLU A 129 -0.05 -17.55 6.73
CA GLU A 129 -1.43 -17.67 6.24
C GLU A 129 -2.17 -16.32 6.26
N ALA A 130 -2.04 -15.57 7.36
CA ALA A 130 -2.67 -14.26 7.46
C ALA A 130 -2.09 -13.27 6.44
N THR A 131 -0.77 -13.27 6.24
CA THR A 131 -0.10 -12.33 5.32
C THR A 131 -0.40 -12.70 3.88
N SER A 132 -0.35 -13.99 3.51
CA SER A 132 -0.69 -14.48 2.18
C SER A 132 -2.10 -14.05 1.75
N ASN A 133 -3.10 -14.29 2.60
CA ASN A 133 -4.48 -13.87 2.36
C ASN A 133 -4.64 -12.34 2.20
N ASN A 134 -3.90 -11.56 2.99
CA ASN A 134 -3.95 -10.10 2.91
C ASN A 134 -3.21 -9.58 1.66
N LEU A 135 -2.06 -10.15 1.31
CA LEU A 135 -1.29 -9.78 0.12
C LEU A 135 -2.08 -10.05 -1.15
N ALA A 136 -2.79 -11.18 -1.23
CA ALA A 136 -3.68 -11.48 -2.35
C ALA A 136 -4.78 -10.42 -2.51
N ARG A 137 -5.40 -10.01 -1.40
CA ARG A 137 -6.43 -8.95 -1.41
C ARG A 137 -5.87 -7.59 -1.79
N VAL A 138 -4.75 -7.19 -1.20
CA VAL A 138 -4.11 -5.89 -1.48
C VAL A 138 -3.61 -5.83 -2.91
N GLY A 139 -3.00 -6.91 -3.41
CA GLY A 139 -2.57 -7.01 -4.80
C GLY A 139 -3.74 -6.87 -5.78
N LEU A 140 -4.88 -7.52 -5.50
CA LEU A 140 -6.09 -7.36 -6.31
C LEU A 140 -6.64 -5.94 -6.27
N LEU A 141 -6.72 -5.31 -5.09
CA LEU A 141 -7.17 -3.92 -4.95
C LEU A 141 -6.24 -2.94 -5.70
N GLY A 142 -4.93 -3.18 -5.63
CA GLY A 142 -3.93 -2.41 -6.37
C GLY A 142 -4.14 -2.52 -7.88
N LEU A 143 -4.30 -3.73 -8.42
CA LEU A 143 -4.58 -3.94 -9.84
C LEU A 143 -5.90 -3.28 -10.29
N PHE A 144 -6.95 -3.37 -9.48
CA PHE A 144 -8.23 -2.71 -9.76
C PHE A 144 -8.07 -1.19 -9.83
N PHE A 145 -7.33 -0.60 -8.88
CA PHE A 145 -7.08 0.83 -8.88
C PHE A 145 -6.22 1.26 -10.08
N SER A 146 -5.18 0.49 -10.43
CA SER A 146 -4.36 0.75 -11.62
C SER A 146 -5.19 0.77 -12.91
N PHE A 147 -6.23 -0.07 -13.04
CA PHE A 147 -7.14 0.00 -14.18
C PHE A 147 -7.91 1.34 -14.24
N SER A 148 -8.38 1.83 -13.10
CA SER A 148 -9.05 3.14 -13.01
C SER A 148 -8.10 4.31 -13.32
N GLU A 149 -6.81 4.19 -12.98
CA GLU A 149 -5.79 5.19 -13.33
C GLU A 149 -5.50 5.23 -14.82
N VAL A 150 -5.46 4.08 -15.51
CA VAL A 150 -5.33 4.03 -16.97
C VAL A 150 -6.49 4.74 -17.64
N ILE A 151 -7.73 4.51 -17.16
CA ILE A 151 -8.91 5.26 -17.63
C ILE A 151 -8.73 6.76 -17.36
N GLY A 152 -8.24 7.15 -16.18
CA GLY A 152 -7.99 8.55 -15.83
C GLY A 152 -6.97 9.23 -16.75
N VAL A 153 -5.85 8.55 -17.05
CA VAL A 153 -4.84 9.04 -18.00
C VAL A 153 -5.43 9.15 -19.41
N TRP A 154 -6.19 8.13 -19.86
CA TRP A 154 -6.84 8.16 -21.16
C TRP A 154 -7.86 9.30 -21.29
N LEU A 155 -8.72 9.51 -20.29
CA LEU A 155 -9.66 10.63 -20.24
C LEU A 155 -8.94 11.98 -20.25
N THR A 156 -7.83 12.10 -19.51
CA THR A 156 -7.04 13.34 -19.49
C THR A 156 -6.36 13.60 -20.83
N TYR A 157 -5.86 12.54 -21.48
CA TYR A 157 -5.30 12.61 -22.82
C TYR A 157 -6.36 13.02 -23.84
N GLN A 158 -7.53 12.39 -23.82
CA GLN A 158 -8.66 12.75 -24.68
C GLN A 158 -9.09 14.20 -24.43
N PHE A 159 -9.20 14.63 -23.18
CA PHE A 159 -9.58 16.00 -22.84
C PHE A 159 -8.58 17.03 -23.39
N ARG A 160 -7.29 16.73 -23.37
CA ARG A 160 -6.27 17.56 -24.05
C ARG A 160 -6.40 17.52 -25.56
N ASN A 161 -6.54 16.33 -26.13
CA ASN A 161 -6.61 16.15 -27.58
C ASN A 161 -7.90 16.73 -28.19
N THR A 162 -8.98 16.78 -27.42
CA THR A 162 -10.27 17.39 -27.84
C THR A 162 -10.23 18.92 -27.68
N ARG A 163 -9.27 19.48 -26.94
CA ARG A 163 -9.04 20.92 -26.79
C ARG A 163 -8.03 21.43 -27.84
N ASP A 164 -8.43 21.42 -29.12
CA ASP A 164 -8.25 22.56 -30.05
C ASP A 164 -8.99 22.34 -31.39
N PRO A 165 -10.04 23.14 -31.67
CA PRO A 165 -10.15 23.75 -33.00
C PRO A 165 -10.62 25.22 -33.01
N ASN A 166 -10.56 25.95 -31.89
CA ASN A 166 -11.19 27.29 -31.81
C ASN A 166 -10.38 28.36 -31.04
N ILE A 167 -9.08 28.15 -30.80
CA ILE A 167 -8.17 29.29 -30.65
C ILE A 167 -7.67 29.64 -32.05
N ASP A 168 -8.56 30.31 -32.79
CA ASP A 168 -8.18 31.02 -34.01
C ASP A 168 -7.27 32.19 -33.58
N PRO A 169 -5.97 32.23 -33.97
CA PRO A 169 -5.08 33.35 -33.64
C PRO A 169 -5.57 34.69 -34.22
N ASP A 170 -6.55 34.65 -35.13
CA ASP A 170 -7.15 35.82 -35.78
C ASP A 170 -8.28 36.49 -34.97
N ALA A 171 -8.74 35.91 -33.85
CA ALA A 171 -9.75 36.53 -32.98
C ALA A 171 -9.16 37.53 -31.94
N LEU A 172 -7.83 37.71 -31.93
CA LEU A 172 -7.13 38.65 -31.03
C LEU A 172 -6.79 40.00 -31.71
N PHE A 173 -7.11 40.16 -32.99
CA PHE A 173 -6.77 41.36 -33.79
C PHE A 173 -7.97 42.06 -34.46
N LEU A 174 -9.20 41.83 -33.98
CA LEU A 174 -10.39 42.56 -34.43
C LEU A 174 -11.17 43.14 -33.25
#